data_AF-A0A836X7C7-F1
#
_entry.id   AF-A0A836X7C7-F1
#
_cell.length_a   1.000
_cell.length_b   1.000
_cell.length_c   1.000
_cell.angle_alpha   90.00
_cell.angle_beta   90.00
_cell.angle_gamma   90.00
#
_symmetry.space_group_name_H-M   'P 1'
#
loop_
_entity.id
_entity.type
_entity.pdbx_description
1 polymer ?
#
loop_
_entity_poly.entity_id
_entity_poly.type
_entity_poly.pdbx_seq_one_letter_code
_entity_poly.pdbx_strand_id
1 'polypeptide(L)'
;MKAITVTSNPSEAVLKEMGSAYWPTWEKEVATFPWAFVTTETALILEGECEMTPEDGGPSTTFKAGDLVVFPNGYKGTWEVKKPLKKRFKHIDGNFVKCALCRFKILSNRLKSIMK
;
A
#
# COMPACT_ATOMS: atom_id res chain seq x y z
N MET A 1 -17.70 1.97 -10.11
CA MET A 1 -16.34 2.12 -10.67
C MET A 1 -15.38 2.23 -9.49
N LYS A 2 -14.56 1.22 -9.23
CA LYS A 2 -13.59 1.26 -8.12
C LYS A 2 -12.24 1.68 -8.70
N ALA A 3 -11.87 2.94 -8.51
CA ALA A 3 -10.61 3.48 -9.03
C ALA A 3 -9.54 3.48 -7.93
N ILE A 4 -8.29 3.28 -8.34
CA ILE A 4 -7.13 3.49 -7.47
C ILE A 4 -6.97 5.01 -7.30
N THR A 5 -6.80 5.48 -6.07
CA THR A 5 -6.48 6.88 -5.80
C THR A 5 -4.97 7.01 -5.58
N VAL A 6 -4.31 7.82 -6.40
CA VAL A 6 -2.90 8.18 -6.22
C VAL A 6 -2.82 9.62 -5.75
N THR A 7 -2.14 9.84 -4.63
CA THR A 7 -1.86 11.16 -4.08
C THR A 7 -0.36 11.36 -4.07
N SER A 8 0.13 12.17 -5.00
CA SER A 8 1.54 12.53 -5.07
C SER A 8 1.93 13.53 -4.00
N ASN A 9 3.08 13.29 -3.36
CA ASN A 9 3.67 14.18 -2.36
C ASN A 9 2.70 14.52 -1.20
N PRO A 10 2.22 13.50 -0.46
CA PRO A 10 1.43 13.73 0.75
C PRO A 10 2.26 14.53 1.77
N SER A 11 1.65 15.51 2.44
CA SER A 11 2.35 16.29 3.46
C SER A 11 2.86 15.40 4.60
N GLU A 12 4.07 15.67 5.09
CA GLU A 12 4.69 14.90 6.17
C GLU A 12 3.82 14.86 7.45
N ALA A 13 3.05 15.92 7.71
CA ALA A 13 2.08 15.96 8.80
C ALA A 13 1.04 14.84 8.70
N VAL A 14 0.48 14.61 7.50
CA VAL A 14 -0.50 13.55 7.22
C VAL A 14 0.16 12.18 7.38
N LEU A 15 1.38 12.00 6.87
CA LEU A 15 2.13 10.76 7.03
C LEU A 15 2.41 10.43 8.51
N LYS A 16 2.74 11.45 9.30
CA LYS A 16 3.01 11.33 10.74
C LYS A 16 1.75 11.03 11.53
N GLU A 17 0.64 11.71 11.23
CA GLU A 17 -0.67 11.48 11.86
C GLU A 17 -1.19 10.06 11.55
N MET A 18 -1.04 9.62 10.30
CA MET A 18 -1.35 8.26 9.89
C MET A 18 -0.44 7.19 10.53
N GLY A 19 0.69 7.61 11.12
CA GLY A 19 1.70 6.75 11.70
C GLY A 19 2.40 5.87 10.67
N SER A 20 2.61 6.40 9.45
CA SER A 20 3.22 5.64 8.33
C SER A 20 4.57 5.05 8.71
N ALA A 21 5.31 5.70 9.61
CA ALA A 21 6.56 5.19 10.19
C ALA A 21 6.46 3.77 10.78
N TYR A 22 5.30 3.40 11.30
CA TYR A 22 5.06 2.13 11.98
C TYR A 22 4.37 1.09 11.11
N TRP A 23 4.00 1.47 9.87
CA TRP A 23 3.37 0.54 8.94
C TRP A 23 4.34 -0.58 8.56
N PRO A 24 3.84 -1.81 8.36
CA PRO A 24 4.67 -2.88 7.82
C PRO A 24 5.25 -2.47 6.47
N THR A 25 6.55 -2.67 6.32
CA THR A 25 7.26 -2.52 5.06
C THR A 25 7.15 -3.81 4.26
N TRP A 26 6.96 -3.66 2.96
CA TRP A 26 6.95 -4.71 1.98
C TRP A 26 7.91 -4.36 0.86
N GLU A 27 8.72 -5.33 0.47
CA GLU A 27 9.79 -5.18 -0.52
C GLU A 27 9.65 -6.31 -1.55
N LYS A 28 9.79 -5.97 -2.83
CA LYS A 28 9.72 -6.94 -3.93
C LYS A 28 10.55 -6.47 -5.12
N GLU A 29 11.22 -7.42 -5.74
CA GLU A 29 11.96 -7.21 -6.98
C GLU A 29 11.03 -7.04 -8.18
N VAL A 30 11.63 -6.70 -9.33
CA VAL A 30 10.94 -6.56 -10.61
C VAL A 30 10.23 -7.86 -10.96
N ALA A 31 8.90 -7.82 -10.96
CA ALA A 31 8.04 -8.97 -11.18
C ALA A 31 6.64 -8.51 -11.58
N THR A 32 5.99 -9.29 -12.44
CA THR A 32 4.61 -9.06 -12.85
C THR A 32 3.75 -10.23 -12.38
N PHE A 33 2.69 -9.94 -11.62
CA PHE A 33 1.82 -10.97 -11.07
C PHE A 33 0.37 -10.48 -10.91
N PRO A 34 -0.62 -11.38 -11.05
CA PRO A 34 -2.02 -11.05 -10.79
C PRO A 34 -2.24 -10.87 -9.28
N TRP A 35 -2.95 -9.82 -8.90
CA TRP A 35 -3.24 -9.51 -7.51
C TRP A 35 -4.69 -9.06 -7.30
N ALA A 36 -5.28 -9.50 -6.18
CA ALA A 36 -6.63 -9.16 -5.79
C ALA A 36 -6.65 -8.57 -4.37
N PHE A 37 -7.11 -7.32 -4.25
CA PHE A 37 -7.33 -6.64 -2.99
C PHE A 37 -8.70 -7.03 -2.43
N VAL A 38 -8.69 -7.80 -1.35
CA VAL A 38 -9.91 -8.19 -0.59
C VAL A 38 -10.20 -7.24 0.58
N THR A 39 -9.46 -6.14 0.66
CA THR A 39 -9.54 -5.11 1.69
C THR A 39 -9.11 -3.78 1.10
N THR A 40 -9.64 -2.68 1.61
CA THR A 40 -9.13 -1.35 1.34
C THR A 40 -7.74 -1.22 1.96
N GLU A 41 -6.72 -1.11 1.10
CA GLU A 41 -5.31 -1.00 1.49
C GLU A 41 -4.78 0.36 1.07
N THR A 42 -4.17 1.08 2.01
CA THR A 42 -3.39 2.28 1.70
C THR A 42 -1.91 1.92 1.70
N ALA A 43 -1.22 2.20 0.60
CA ALA A 43 0.19 1.95 0.41
C ALA A 43 0.94 3.27 0.16
N LEU A 44 1.95 3.55 0.97
CA LEU A 44 2.93 4.59 0.73
C LEU A 44 4.13 3.99 0.02
N ILE A 45 4.42 4.47 -1.18
CA ILE A 45 5.58 4.03 -1.96
C ILE A 45 6.80 4.80 -1.47
N LEU A 46 7.78 4.09 -0.93
CA LEU A 46 9.04 4.69 -0.47
C LEU A 46 10.06 4.71 -1.60
N GLU A 47 10.14 3.63 -2.37
CA GLU A 47 11.09 3.47 -3.45
C GLU A 47 10.51 2.57 -4.54
N GLY A 48 10.97 2.77 -5.77
CA GLY A 48 10.57 1.99 -6.94
C GLY A 48 9.46 2.64 -7.77
N GLU A 49 9.04 1.89 -8.77
CA GLU A 49 8.02 2.27 -9.74
C GLU A 49 7.21 1.04 -10.10
N CYS A 50 5.89 1.18 -10.04
CA CYS A 50 4.96 0.11 -10.29
C CYS A 50 3.79 0.60 -11.12
N GLU A 51 3.20 -0.31 -11.86
CA GLU A 51 2.01 -0.09 -12.65
C GLU A 51 1.00 -1.15 -12.29
N MET A 52 -0.24 -0.73 -12.09
CA MET A 52 -1.33 -1.65 -11.86
C MET A 52 -2.41 -1.49 -12.91
N THR A 53 -2.66 -2.57 -13.62
CA THR A 53 -3.66 -2.64 -14.68
C THR A 53 -4.89 -3.38 -14.15
N PRO A 54 -6.07 -2.73 -14.07
CA PRO A 54 -7.30 -3.40 -13.64
C PRO A 54 -7.70 -4.50 -14.63
N GLU A 55 -8.22 -5.61 -14.11
CA GLU A 55 -8.77 -6.69 -14.95
C GLU A 55 -10.09 -6.28 -15.63
N ASP A 56 -10.79 -5.28 -15.06
CA ASP A 56 -12.07 -4.73 -15.55
C ASP A 56 -11.94 -3.94 -16.87
N GLY A 57 -10.75 -3.89 -17.48
CA GLY A 57 -10.48 -3.11 -18.70
C GLY A 57 -10.35 -1.60 -18.50
N GLY A 58 -10.25 -1.16 -17.23
CA GLY A 58 -10.03 0.25 -16.88
C GLY A 58 -8.61 0.74 -17.17
N PRO A 59 -8.33 2.04 -16.94
CA PRO A 59 -6.99 2.61 -17.14
C PRO A 59 -5.97 2.01 -16.17
N SER A 60 -4.76 1.74 -16.67
CA SER A 60 -3.63 1.38 -15.81
C SER A 60 -3.24 2.57 -14.94
N THR A 61 -2.89 2.29 -13.68
CA THR A 61 -2.46 3.29 -12.71
C THR A 61 -1.00 3.07 -12.38
N THR A 62 -0.15 4.01 -12.78
CA THR A 62 1.27 4.01 -12.46
C THR A 62 1.52 4.88 -11.23
N PHE A 63 2.37 4.41 -10.32
CA PHE A 63 2.77 5.12 -9.11
C PHE A 63 4.24 4.84 -8.80
N LYS A 64 4.90 5.85 -8.22
CA LYS A 64 6.34 5.85 -7.97
C LYS A 64 6.66 6.24 -6.53
N ALA A 65 7.94 6.18 -6.19
CA ALA A 65 8.47 6.66 -4.91
C ALA A 65 7.92 8.04 -4.54
N GLY A 66 7.37 8.16 -3.33
CA GLY A 66 6.75 9.38 -2.81
C GLY A 66 5.23 9.47 -3.00
N ASP A 67 4.61 8.54 -3.74
CA ASP A 67 3.16 8.51 -3.91
C ASP A 67 2.46 7.72 -2.78
N LEU A 68 1.31 8.23 -2.36
CA LEU A 68 0.37 7.52 -1.50
C LEU A 68 -0.76 6.96 -2.35
N VAL A 69 -0.92 5.65 -2.35
CA VAL A 69 -1.86 4.92 -3.20
C VAL A 69 -2.92 4.27 -2.32
N VAL A 70 -4.19 4.43 -2.67
CA VAL A 70 -5.31 3.79 -2.00
C VAL A 70 -5.97 2.81 -2.94
N PHE A 71 -5.92 1.53 -2.57
CA PHE A 71 -6.55 0.43 -3.27
C PHE A 71 -7.91 0.12 -2.64
N PRO A 72 -9.02 0.26 -3.38
CA PRO A 72 -10.35 -0.04 -2.85
C PRO A 72 -10.56 -1.55 -2.66
N ASN A 73 -11.39 -1.92 -1.67
CA ASN A 73 -11.78 -3.31 -1.45
C ASN A 73 -12.46 -3.92 -2.70
N GLY A 74 -12.03 -5.11 -3.11
CA GLY A 74 -12.52 -5.84 -4.28
C GLY A 74 -11.87 -5.40 -5.58
N TYR A 75 -10.74 -4.70 -5.53
CA TYR A 75 -9.95 -4.37 -6.72
C TYR A 75 -9.15 -5.60 -7.17
N LYS A 76 -9.21 -5.94 -8.46
CA LYS A 76 -8.44 -7.03 -9.05
C LYS A 76 -7.74 -6.56 -10.32
N GLY A 77 -6.49 -6.94 -10.47
CA GLY A 77 -5.70 -6.54 -11.63
C GLY A 77 -4.33 -7.21 -11.68
N THR A 78 -3.56 -6.83 -12.69
CA THR A 78 -2.17 -7.23 -12.83
C THR A 78 -1.30 -6.16 -12.21
N TRP A 79 -0.46 -6.56 -11.25
CA TRP A 79 0.55 -5.70 -10.66
C TRP A 79 1.87 -5.94 -11.38
N GLU A 80 2.42 -4.91 -12.01
CA GLU A 80 3.72 -4.90 -12.66
C GLU A 80 4.70 -4.03 -11.87
N VAL A 81 5.75 -4.66 -11.33
CA VAL A 81 6.83 -3.98 -10.63
C VAL A 81 7.94 -3.69 -11.65
N LYS A 82 8.06 -2.44 -12.11
CA LYS A 82 9.08 -2.02 -13.10
C LYS A 82 10.45 -1.82 -12.47
N LYS A 83 10.48 -1.36 -11.21
CA LYS A 83 11.69 -1.18 -10.39
C LYS A 83 11.47 -1.79 -9.01
N PRO A 84 12.52 -2.28 -8.32
CA PRO A 84 12.40 -2.84 -6.98
C PRO A 84 11.54 -1.95 -6.09
N LEU A 85 10.41 -2.49 -5.66
CA LEU A 85 9.36 -1.76 -4.96
C LEU A 85 9.58 -1.90 -3.47
N LYS A 86 9.69 -0.76 -2.79
CA LYS A 86 9.62 -0.64 -1.34
C LYS A 86 8.40 0.18 -0.97
N LYS A 87 7.43 -0.43 -0.32
CA LYS A 87 6.20 0.25 0.13
C LYS A 87 5.88 -0.05 1.58
N ARG A 88 5.19 0.88 2.23
CA ARG A 88 4.56 0.71 3.53
C ARG A 88 3.07 0.60 3.32
N PHE A 89 2.43 -0.42 3.86
CA PHE A 89 1.01 -0.67 3.61
C PHE A 89 0.22 -0.74 4.90
N LYS A 90 -1.04 -0.34 4.85
CA LYS A 90 -2.00 -0.40 5.96
C LYS A 90 -3.35 -0.83 5.44
N HIS A 91 -3.89 -1.89 6.02
CA HIS A 91 -5.27 -2.31 5.78
C HIS A 91 -6.20 -1.47 6.66
N ILE A 92 -7.15 -0.77 6.05
CA ILE A 92 -8.08 0.14 6.73
C ILE A 92 -9.45 -0.52 6.90
N ASP A 93 -9.99 -1.09 5.82
CA ASP A 93 -11.38 -1.54 5.74
C ASP A 93 -11.51 -2.88 4.98
N GLY A 94 -12.47 -3.72 5.35
CA GLY A 94 -12.69 -5.05 4.77
C GLY A 94 -12.53 -6.20 5.79
N ASN A 95 -11.81 -7.26 5.42
CA ASN A 95 -11.56 -8.43 6.28
C ASN A 95 -10.97 -8.04 7.65
N PHE A 96 -11.80 -8.17 8.69
CA PHE A 96 -11.49 -7.82 10.07
C PHE A 96 -10.20 -8.48 10.58
N VAL A 97 -9.93 -9.74 10.20
CA VAL A 97 -8.72 -10.47 10.63
C VAL A 97 -7.47 -9.82 10.04
N LYS A 98 -7.48 -9.46 8.76
CA LYS A 98 -6.35 -8.77 8.12
C LYS A 98 -6.12 -7.37 8.69
N CYS A 99 -7.20 -6.62 8.93
CA CYS A 99 -7.10 -5.31 9.59
C CYS A 99 -6.57 -5.44 11.03
N ALA A 100 -7.05 -6.42 11.80
CA ALA A 100 -6.60 -6.66 13.17
C ALA A 100 -5.12 -7.08 13.23
N LEU A 101 -4.67 -7.99 12.36
CA LEU A 101 -3.27 -8.40 12.25
C LEU A 101 -2.36 -7.23 11.84
N CYS A 102 -2.80 -6.39 10.89
CA CYS A 102 -2.07 -5.21 10.49
C CYS A 102 -1.91 -4.23 11.67
N ARG A 103 -2.99 -3.94 12.39
CA ARG A 103 -2.97 -3.10 13.60
C ARG A 103 -2.07 -3.70 14.68
N PHE A 104 -2.10 -5.01 14.89
CA PHE A 104 -1.24 -5.69 15.86
C PHE A 104 0.24 -5.59 15.49
N LYS A 105 0.58 -5.76 14.20
CA LYS A 105 1.95 -5.61 13.70
C LYS A 105 2.46 -4.18 13.82
N ILE A 106 1.60 -3.19 13.53
CA ILE A 106 1.86 -1.76 13.75
C ILE A 106 2.09 -1.47 15.24
N LEU A 107 1.25 -2.02 16.13
CA LEU A 107 1.35 -1.86 17.58
C LEU A 107 2.65 -2.47 18.11
N SER A 108 3.02 -3.67 17.63
CA SER A 108 4.29 -4.31 17.98
C SER A 108 5.50 -3.50 17.51
N ASN A 109 5.47 -2.96 16.28
CA ASN A 109 6.52 -2.05 15.80
C ASN A 109 6.62 -0.78 16.66
N ARG A 110 5.49 -0.20 17.09
CA ARG A 110 5.47 0.94 18.02
C ARG A 110 6.11 0.59 19.37
N LEU A 111 5.72 -0.55 19.96
CA LEU A 111 6.28 -1.05 21.23
C LEU A 111 7.79 -1.30 21.14
N LYS A 112 8.26 -1.94 20.07
CA LYS A 112 9.71 -2.16 19.84
C LYS A 112 10.50 -0.86 19.73
N SER A 113 9.91 0.19 19.15
CA SER A 113 10.55 1.50 19.05
C SER A 113 10.63 2.24 20.38
N ILE A 114 9.81 1.88 21.38
CA ILE A 114 9.81 2.50 22.73
C ILE A 114 10.79 1.76 23.66
N MET A 115 11.05 0.48 23.40
CA MET A 115 11.98 -0.37 24.17
C MET A 115 13.44 -0.28 23.73
N LYS A 116 13.77 0.57 22.74
CA LYS A 116 15.15 0.81 22.27
C LYS A 116 15.57 2.23 22.63
#